data_AF-A0A074KZ41-F1
#
_entry.id   AF-A0A074KZ41-F1
#
_cell.length_a   1.000
_cell.length_b   1.000
_cell.length_c   1.000
_cell.angle_alpha   90.00
_cell.angle_beta   90.00
_cell.angle_gamma   90.00
#
_symmetry.space_group_name_H-M   'P 1'
#
loop_
_entity.id
_entity.type
_entity.pdbx_description
1 polymer ?
#
loop_
_entity_poly.entity_id
_entity_poly.type
_entity_poly.pdbx_seq_one_letter_code
_entity_poly.pdbx_strand_id
1 'polypeptide(L)'
;METYFKTFAKKYTCKSKQDCHRILYESFKGFAKLDVWKTCLIRVSTNAMADSVDFSVESPGSQVFFGSRFFQLLFAAHYIFENFDPGTVAAPEWEDLIDPIALELNPCLLERLAFLPSHLQSDEIQSPGLFINKFFYKKPLKKWLKQWNITLDFGLCNESICYGYDIKYIVDFKLYNGLLEACYLIYTRHFTSDPNAPGL
;
A
#
# COMPACT_ATOMS: atom_id res chain seq x y z
N MET A 1 -8.29 23.42 -3.97
CA MET A 1 -7.41 23.27 -2.79
C MET A 1 -6.31 22.28 -3.14
N GLU A 2 -5.04 22.65 -2.99
CA GLU A 2 -3.88 21.80 -3.33
C GLU A 2 -2.67 22.21 -2.46
N THR A 3 -2.92 22.46 -1.17
CA THR A 3 -2.03 23.31 -0.35
C THR A 3 -1.14 22.53 0.61
N TYR A 4 -1.58 21.39 1.15
CA TYR A 4 -0.83 20.69 2.22
C TYR A 4 0.20 19.67 1.74
N PHE A 5 0.04 19.08 0.55
CA PHE A 5 0.81 17.87 0.19
C PHE A 5 1.78 18.00 -1.00
N LYS A 6 1.92 19.18 -1.61
CA LYS A 6 2.90 19.43 -2.70
C LYS A 6 4.34 19.06 -2.31
N THR A 7 4.63 19.00 -1.02
CA THR A 7 5.94 18.72 -0.41
C THR A 7 6.31 17.24 -0.40
N PHE A 8 5.36 16.30 -0.42
CA PHE A 8 5.67 14.87 -0.28
C PHE A 8 6.31 14.27 -1.54
N ALA A 9 6.01 14.79 -2.72
CA ALA A 9 6.48 14.27 -4.00
C ALA A 9 8.02 14.31 -4.18
N LYS A 10 8.74 15.22 -3.48
CA LYS A 10 10.21 15.31 -3.58
C LYS A 10 10.95 14.41 -2.59
N LYS A 11 10.33 14.02 -1.47
CA LYS A 11 11.01 13.29 -0.38
C LYS A 11 10.99 11.78 -0.60
N TYR A 12 10.05 11.28 -1.37
CA TYR A 12 9.85 9.86 -1.60
C TYR A 12 10.19 9.53 -3.04
N THR A 13 11.45 9.20 -3.30
CA THR A 13 11.85 8.66 -4.60
C THR A 13 12.50 7.31 -4.40
N CYS A 14 12.00 6.29 -5.06
CA CYS A 14 12.63 4.98 -5.13
C CYS A 14 13.44 4.92 -6.43
N LYS A 15 14.77 4.98 -6.35
CA LYS A 15 15.64 5.04 -7.54
C LYS A 15 16.42 3.76 -7.77
N SER A 16 16.51 2.91 -6.76
CA SER A 16 17.31 1.69 -6.79
C SER A 16 16.55 0.51 -6.16
N LYS A 17 17.03 -0.71 -6.43
CA LYS A 17 16.51 -1.93 -5.80
C LYS A 17 16.69 -1.88 -4.29
N GLN A 18 17.78 -1.26 -3.81
CA GLN A 18 18.03 -1.09 -2.38
C GLN A 18 17.04 -0.10 -1.74
N ASP A 19 16.69 1.00 -2.42
CA ASP A 19 15.63 1.89 -1.95
C ASP A 19 14.28 1.17 -1.87
N CYS A 20 13.97 0.37 -2.90
CA CYS A 20 12.74 -0.42 -2.95
C CYS A 20 12.68 -1.40 -1.78
N HIS A 21 13.76 -2.17 -1.58
CA HIS A 21 13.91 -3.07 -0.44
C HIS A 21 13.69 -2.35 0.88
N ARG A 22 14.40 -1.24 1.13
CA ARG A 22 14.25 -0.46 2.36
C ARG A 22 12.82 0.02 2.58
N ILE A 23 12.17 0.55 1.55
CA ILE A 23 10.79 1.04 1.66
C ILE A 23 9.84 -0.10 2.02
N LEU A 24 9.93 -1.25 1.33
CA LEU A 24 9.06 -2.40 1.59
C LEU A 24 9.31 -2.97 2.99
N TYR A 25 10.58 -3.13 3.38
CA TYR A 25 10.97 -3.62 4.69
C TYR A 25 10.49 -2.70 5.82
N GLU A 26 10.74 -1.40 5.72
CA GLU A 26 10.23 -0.43 6.69
C GLU A 26 8.71 -0.43 6.74
N SER A 27 8.02 -0.58 5.60
CA SER A 27 6.56 -0.51 5.55
C SER A 27 5.89 -1.70 6.22
N PHE A 28 6.40 -2.92 6.00
CA PHE A 28 5.72 -4.15 6.42
C PHE A 28 6.29 -4.78 7.69
N LYS A 29 7.59 -4.60 7.96
CA LYS A 29 8.24 -5.11 9.18
C LYS A 29 8.56 -4.01 10.18
N GLY A 30 9.01 -2.85 9.71
CA GLY A 30 9.37 -1.73 10.59
C GLY A 30 8.20 -0.89 11.10
N PHE A 31 7.10 -0.86 10.35
CA PHE A 31 6.03 0.11 10.58
C PHE A 31 4.71 -0.54 10.98
N ALA A 32 4.10 -1.34 10.11
CA ALA A 32 2.78 -1.90 10.37
C ALA A 32 2.57 -3.23 9.68
N LYS A 33 1.83 -4.11 10.35
CA LYS A 33 1.32 -5.36 9.79
C LYS A 33 0.31 -5.07 8.66
N LEU A 34 0.12 -6.04 7.74
CA LEU A 34 -0.74 -5.86 6.56
C LEU A 34 -2.20 -5.54 6.92
N ASP A 35 -2.75 -6.16 7.97
CA ASP A 35 -4.11 -5.92 8.47
C ASP A 35 -4.32 -4.48 8.95
N VAL A 36 -3.32 -3.92 9.65
CA VAL A 36 -3.30 -2.52 10.06
C VAL A 36 -3.30 -1.60 8.84
N TRP A 37 -2.45 -1.90 7.84
CA TRP A 37 -2.42 -1.14 6.59
C TRP A 37 -3.78 -1.14 5.86
N LYS A 38 -4.41 -2.31 5.71
CA LYS A 38 -5.75 -2.43 5.09
C LYS A 38 -6.77 -1.59 5.85
N THR A 39 -6.75 -1.66 7.18
CA THR A 39 -7.66 -0.91 8.04
C THR A 39 -7.49 0.60 7.87
N CYS A 40 -6.24 1.10 7.88
CA CYS A 40 -5.95 2.52 7.68
C CYS A 40 -6.32 3.01 6.28
N LEU A 41 -6.06 2.23 5.22
CA LEU A 41 -6.49 2.59 3.86
C LEU A 41 -8.00 2.69 3.72
N ILE A 42 -8.74 1.75 4.33
CA ILE A 42 -10.21 1.78 4.35
C ILE A 42 -10.69 3.02 5.10
N ARG A 43 -10.09 3.36 6.25
CA ARG A 43 -10.47 4.55 7.03
C ARG A 43 -10.24 5.84 6.27
N VAL A 44 -9.05 6.04 5.68
CA VAL A 44 -8.77 7.23 4.86
C VAL A 44 -9.77 7.34 3.70
N SER A 45 -10.05 6.23 3.03
CA SER A 45 -11.02 6.21 1.92
C SER A 45 -12.44 6.51 2.40
N THR A 46 -12.85 5.95 3.54
CA THR A 46 -14.18 6.15 4.13
C THR A 46 -14.37 7.59 4.54
N ASN A 47 -13.39 8.18 5.25
CA ASN A 47 -13.41 9.58 5.64
C ASN A 47 -13.48 10.50 4.43
N ALA A 48 -12.71 10.21 3.37
CA ALA A 48 -12.73 11.02 2.14
C ALA A 48 -14.09 10.97 1.41
N MET A 49 -14.88 9.92 1.62
CA MET A 49 -16.21 9.77 1.04
C MET A 49 -17.34 10.24 1.97
N ALA A 50 -17.04 10.51 3.25
CA ALA A 50 -18.04 10.89 4.24
C ALA A 50 -18.36 12.39 4.19
N ASP A 51 -19.59 12.75 4.55
CA ASP A 51 -20.02 14.14 4.68
C ASP A 51 -19.38 14.84 5.90
N SER A 52 -18.98 14.05 6.90
CA SER A 52 -18.29 14.49 8.10
C SER A 52 -17.22 13.49 8.48
N VAL A 53 -16.01 13.97 8.77
CA VAL A 53 -14.90 13.11 9.13
C VAL A 53 -14.99 12.69 10.58
N ASP A 54 -14.84 11.38 10.84
CA ASP A 54 -14.76 10.84 12.19
C ASP A 54 -13.29 10.63 12.60
N PHE A 55 -12.85 11.37 13.62
CA PHE A 55 -11.53 11.24 14.23
C PHE A 55 -11.57 10.56 15.61
N SER A 56 -12.71 10.00 16.02
CA SER A 56 -12.85 9.30 17.30
C SER A 56 -11.97 8.05 17.38
N VAL A 57 -11.69 7.42 16.23
CA VAL A 57 -10.94 6.16 16.14
C VAL A 57 -9.50 6.34 15.62
N GLU A 58 -9.22 7.43 14.90
CA GLU A 58 -7.89 7.73 14.37
C GLU A 58 -7.67 9.23 14.30
N SER A 59 -6.55 9.72 14.84
CA SER A 59 -6.26 11.14 14.82
C SER A 59 -5.93 11.64 13.40
N PRO A 60 -6.18 12.92 13.07
CA PRO A 60 -5.76 13.51 11.80
C PRO A 60 -4.25 13.35 11.56
N GLY A 61 -3.43 13.45 12.61
CA GLY A 61 -1.98 13.27 12.53
C GLY A 61 -1.58 11.84 12.14
N SER A 62 -2.29 10.84 12.66
CA SER A 62 -2.10 9.43 12.28
C SER A 62 -2.44 9.22 10.81
N GLN A 63 -3.55 9.78 10.32
CA GLN A 63 -3.94 9.68 8.91
C GLN A 63 -2.93 10.34 7.98
N VAL A 64 -2.43 11.53 8.32
CA VAL A 64 -1.35 12.19 7.57
C VAL A 64 -0.10 11.31 7.54
N PHE A 65 0.26 10.70 8.67
CA PHE A 65 1.44 9.83 8.77
C PHE A 65 1.30 8.57 7.91
N PHE A 66 0.19 7.83 8.02
CA PHE A 66 -0.12 6.67 7.18
C PHE A 66 -0.19 7.05 5.71
N GLY A 67 -0.87 8.15 5.39
CA GLY A 67 -0.97 8.69 4.04
C GLY A 67 0.39 8.98 3.43
N SER A 68 1.30 9.57 4.22
CA SER A 68 2.69 9.84 3.85
C SER A 68 3.48 8.56 3.58
N ARG A 69 3.28 7.51 4.39
CA ARG A 69 3.93 6.20 4.17
C ARG A 69 3.38 5.51 2.93
N PHE A 70 2.08 5.63 2.63
CA PHE A 70 1.51 5.05 1.42
C PHE A 70 2.06 5.70 0.14
N PHE A 71 2.43 6.99 0.18
CA PHE A 71 3.19 7.59 -0.92
C PHE A 71 4.50 6.85 -1.21
N GLN A 72 5.25 6.45 -0.18
CA GLN A 72 6.49 5.69 -0.36
C GLN A 72 6.21 4.35 -1.04
N LEU A 73 5.14 3.65 -0.64
CA LEU A 73 4.72 2.40 -1.28
C LEU A 73 4.36 2.61 -2.75
N LEU A 74 3.67 3.70 -3.12
CA LEU A 74 3.40 4.01 -4.53
C LEU A 74 4.68 4.18 -5.35
N PHE A 75 5.71 4.81 -4.79
CA PHE A 75 7.01 4.94 -5.46
C PHE A 75 7.77 3.61 -5.55
N ALA A 76 7.74 2.79 -4.50
CA ALA A 76 8.35 1.46 -4.53
C ALA A 76 7.66 0.54 -5.55
N ALA A 77 6.32 0.55 -5.59
CA ALA A 77 5.54 -0.19 -6.56
C ALA A 77 5.84 0.26 -8.00
N HIS A 78 6.01 1.57 -8.22
CA HIS A 78 6.39 2.07 -9.53
C HIS A 78 7.82 1.68 -9.92
N TYR A 79 8.75 1.65 -8.95
CA TYR A 79 10.09 1.12 -9.23
C TYR A 79 10.03 -0.34 -9.66
N ILE A 80 9.22 -1.15 -8.99
CA ILE A 80 8.99 -2.56 -9.35
C ILE A 80 8.46 -2.65 -10.78
N PHE A 81 7.39 -1.92 -11.08
CA PHE A 81 6.79 -1.85 -12.43
C PHE A 81 7.81 -1.60 -13.54
N GLU A 82 8.74 -0.66 -13.33
CA GLU A 82 9.70 -0.24 -14.36
C GLU A 82 10.97 -1.11 -14.41
N ASN A 83 11.39 -1.72 -13.29
CA ASN A 83 12.76 -2.22 -13.15
C ASN A 83 12.89 -3.63 -12.56
N PHE A 84 11.83 -4.21 -11.99
CA PHE A 84 11.92 -5.48 -11.27
C PHE A 84 10.72 -6.38 -11.55
N ASP A 85 10.99 -7.52 -12.17
CA ASP A 85 10.03 -8.61 -12.27
C ASP A 85 10.20 -9.55 -11.07
N PRO A 86 9.23 -9.65 -10.13
CA PRO A 86 9.28 -10.58 -9.02
C PRO A 86 9.19 -12.05 -9.45
N GLY A 87 8.78 -12.33 -10.69
CA GLY A 87 8.55 -13.70 -11.16
C GLY A 87 7.24 -14.30 -10.63
N THR A 88 7.03 -15.58 -10.93
CA THR A 88 5.78 -16.30 -10.66
C THR A 88 6.01 -17.49 -9.75
N VAL A 89 5.15 -17.66 -8.74
CA VAL A 89 5.10 -18.83 -7.85
C VAL A 89 3.82 -19.61 -8.16
N ALA A 90 3.93 -20.79 -8.77
CA ALA A 90 2.78 -21.53 -9.30
C ALA A 90 1.82 -22.06 -8.22
N ALA A 91 2.34 -22.46 -7.06
CA ALA A 91 1.58 -22.96 -5.93
C ALA A 91 2.12 -22.33 -4.64
N PRO A 92 1.72 -21.08 -4.32
CA PRO A 92 2.22 -20.40 -3.14
C PRO A 92 1.70 -21.09 -1.87
N GLU A 93 2.61 -21.40 -0.97
CA GLU A 93 2.30 -21.95 0.36
C GLU A 93 2.13 -20.80 1.37
N TRP A 94 1.73 -21.12 2.61
CA TRP A 94 1.51 -20.12 3.65
C TRP A 94 2.73 -19.21 3.90
N GLU A 95 3.93 -19.76 3.82
CA GLU A 95 5.20 -19.03 4.00
C GLU A 95 5.44 -17.99 2.90
N ASP A 96 4.89 -18.20 1.70
CA ASP A 96 4.98 -17.24 0.59
C ASP A 96 3.96 -16.10 0.70
N LEU A 97 2.92 -16.31 1.51
CA LEU A 97 1.76 -15.42 1.66
C LEU A 97 1.82 -14.58 2.91
N ILE A 98 2.61 -14.98 3.92
CA ILE A 98 2.69 -14.31 5.21
C ILE A 98 4.16 -14.22 5.65
N ASP A 99 4.56 -13.05 6.13
CA ASP A 99 5.87 -12.83 6.76
C ASP A 99 6.13 -13.88 7.87
N PRO A 100 7.25 -14.63 7.84
CA PRO A 100 7.62 -15.60 8.87
C PRO A 100 7.53 -15.06 10.30
N ILE A 101 7.88 -13.80 10.54
CA ILE A 101 7.78 -13.20 11.88
C ILE A 101 6.31 -13.05 12.29
N ALA A 102 5.43 -12.73 11.36
CA ALA A 102 3.99 -12.68 11.62
C ALA A 102 3.41 -14.09 11.87
N LEU A 103 3.96 -15.15 11.26
CA LEU A 103 3.59 -16.53 11.54
C LEU A 103 3.98 -16.95 12.97
N GLU A 104 5.15 -16.53 13.44
CA GLU A 104 5.64 -16.79 14.80
C GLU A 104 4.82 -16.05 15.87
N LEU A 105 4.46 -14.79 15.61
CA LEU A 105 3.78 -13.94 16.58
C LEU A 105 2.28 -14.21 16.73
N ASN A 106 1.63 -14.77 15.71
CA ASN A 106 0.18 -15.02 15.73
C ASN A 106 -0.09 -16.53 15.63
N PRO A 107 -0.27 -17.25 16.75
CA PRO A 107 -0.49 -18.69 16.73
C PRO A 107 -1.91 -19.09 16.27
N CYS A 108 -2.89 -18.19 16.41
CA CYS A 108 -4.30 -18.46 16.10
C CYS A 108 -4.59 -18.38 14.59
N LEU A 109 -5.25 -19.41 14.04
CA LEU A 109 -5.62 -19.48 12.62
C LEU A 109 -6.46 -18.29 12.15
N LEU A 110 -7.42 -17.84 12.96
CA LEU A 110 -8.31 -16.71 12.63
C LEU A 110 -7.53 -15.39 12.46
N GLU A 111 -6.50 -15.17 13.28
CA GLU A 111 -5.66 -13.97 13.19
C GLU A 111 -4.79 -14.03 11.94
N ARG A 112 -4.33 -15.22 11.54
CA ARG A 112 -3.54 -15.43 10.31
C ARG A 112 -4.30 -15.11 9.04
N LEU A 113 -5.63 -15.32 9.01
CA LEU A 113 -6.45 -15.00 7.84
C LEU A 113 -6.43 -13.49 7.49
N ALA A 114 -6.22 -12.61 8.47
CA ALA A 114 -6.15 -11.17 8.23
C ALA A 114 -4.93 -10.76 7.37
N PHE A 115 -3.89 -11.60 7.35
CA PHE A 115 -2.67 -11.39 6.57
C PHE A 115 -2.76 -11.93 5.14
N LEU A 116 -3.80 -12.68 4.81
CA LEU A 116 -3.94 -13.20 3.46
C LEU A 116 -4.37 -12.11 2.48
N PRO A 117 -3.93 -12.18 1.21
CA PRO A 117 -4.43 -11.32 0.16
C PRO A 117 -5.94 -11.59 -0.06
N SER A 118 -6.73 -10.52 -0.12
CA SER A 118 -8.19 -10.56 -0.29
C SER A 118 -8.68 -9.71 -1.47
N HIS A 119 -7.80 -8.92 -2.07
CA HIS A 119 -8.09 -8.02 -3.18
C HIS A 119 -7.38 -8.42 -4.48
N LEU A 120 -6.48 -9.41 -4.42
CA LEU A 120 -5.82 -10.01 -5.56
C LEU A 120 -6.58 -11.23 -6.09
N GLN A 121 -6.57 -11.41 -7.41
CA GLN A 121 -6.99 -12.65 -8.06
C GLN A 121 -5.94 -13.75 -7.88
N SER A 122 -6.32 -15.02 -8.12
CA SER A 122 -5.41 -16.16 -7.91
C SER A 122 -4.11 -16.07 -8.74
N ASP A 123 -4.19 -15.63 -9.99
CA ASP A 123 -3.03 -15.39 -10.85
C ASP A 123 -2.18 -14.20 -10.37
N GLU A 124 -2.82 -13.14 -9.86
CA GLU A 124 -2.16 -12.00 -9.23
C GLU A 124 -1.49 -12.38 -7.89
N ILE A 125 -1.99 -13.38 -7.17
CA ILE A 125 -1.31 -13.94 -5.98
C ILE A 125 -0.08 -14.74 -6.40
N GLN A 126 -0.19 -15.56 -7.45
CA GLN A 126 0.95 -16.30 -7.99
C GLN A 126 2.03 -15.37 -8.54
N SER A 127 1.61 -14.29 -9.21
CA SER A 127 2.48 -13.28 -9.82
C SER A 127 1.98 -11.86 -9.48
N PRO A 128 2.41 -11.29 -8.34
CA PRO A 128 1.99 -9.95 -7.91
C PRO A 128 2.41 -8.83 -8.87
N GLY A 129 3.40 -9.09 -9.73
CA GLY A 129 3.78 -8.21 -10.83
C GLY A 129 2.62 -7.95 -11.80
N LEU A 130 1.72 -8.92 -12.01
CA LEU A 130 0.54 -8.75 -12.87
C LEU A 130 -0.38 -7.63 -12.37
N PHE A 131 -0.64 -7.58 -11.06
CA PHE A 131 -1.46 -6.52 -10.48
C PHE A 131 -0.76 -5.16 -10.58
N ILE A 132 0.54 -5.09 -10.25
CA ILE A 132 1.33 -3.85 -10.36
C ILE A 132 1.31 -3.30 -11.79
N ASN A 133 1.50 -4.17 -12.78
CA ASN A 133 1.43 -3.81 -14.19
C ASN A 133 0.05 -3.25 -14.54
N LYS A 134 -1.03 -3.97 -14.21
CA LYS A 134 -2.41 -3.54 -14.41
C LYS A 134 -2.71 -2.19 -13.74
N PHE A 135 -2.18 -1.96 -12.54
CA PHE A 135 -2.35 -0.72 -11.78
C PHE A 135 -1.72 0.49 -12.50
N PHE A 136 -0.47 0.36 -12.97
CA PHE A 136 0.25 1.47 -13.62
C PHE A 136 -0.07 1.61 -15.12
N TYR A 137 -0.54 0.57 -15.81
CA TYR A 137 -1.13 0.71 -17.13
C TYR A 137 -2.43 1.51 -17.11
N LYS A 138 -3.22 1.43 -16.03
CA LYS A 138 -4.44 2.23 -15.89
C LYS A 138 -4.14 3.72 -15.80
N LYS A 139 -3.15 4.11 -14.99
CA LYS A 139 -2.71 5.50 -14.84
C LYS A 139 -1.22 5.59 -14.50
N PRO A 140 -0.50 6.61 -15.03
CA PRO A 140 0.87 6.87 -14.64
C PRO A 140 0.97 7.28 -13.16
N LEU A 141 2.12 7.00 -12.54
CA LEU A 141 2.41 7.32 -11.14
C LEU A 141 1.99 8.75 -10.75
N LYS A 142 2.32 9.76 -11.56
CA LYS A 142 1.96 11.17 -11.28
C LYS A 142 0.46 11.37 -11.04
N LYS A 143 -0.40 10.65 -11.78
CA LYS A 143 -1.85 10.72 -11.60
C LYS A 143 -2.28 9.98 -10.33
N TRP A 144 -1.68 8.83 -10.04
CA TRP A 144 -1.92 8.10 -8.79
C TRP A 144 -1.53 8.89 -7.55
N LEU A 145 -0.37 9.57 -7.57
CA LEU A 145 0.07 10.44 -6.48
C LEU A 145 -0.88 11.64 -6.30
N LYS A 146 -1.32 12.26 -7.40
CA LYS A 146 -2.29 13.37 -7.32
C LYS A 146 -3.61 12.89 -6.73
N GLN A 147 -4.08 11.72 -7.15
CA GLN A 147 -5.29 11.11 -6.64
C GLN A 147 -5.19 10.80 -5.13
N TRP A 148 -4.09 10.16 -4.71
CA TRP A 148 -3.89 9.87 -3.29
C TRP A 148 -3.80 11.15 -2.44
N ASN A 149 -3.17 12.21 -2.96
CA ASN A 149 -3.14 13.51 -2.28
C ASN A 149 -4.53 14.10 -2.06
N ILE A 150 -5.35 14.13 -3.11
CA ILE A 150 -6.74 14.62 -3.00
C ILE A 150 -7.52 13.74 -2.01
N THR A 151 -7.38 12.43 -2.09
CA THR A 151 -8.01 11.50 -1.14
C THR A 151 -7.66 11.84 0.30
N LEU A 152 -6.37 12.04 0.57
CA LEU A 152 -5.91 12.36 1.92
C LEU A 152 -6.41 13.74 2.37
N ASP A 153 -6.46 14.73 1.48
CA ASP A 153 -6.99 16.06 1.77
C ASP A 153 -8.48 15.99 2.15
N PHE A 154 -9.29 15.28 1.38
CA PHE A 154 -10.71 15.05 1.69
C PHE A 154 -10.91 14.17 2.93
N GLY A 155 -10.04 13.19 3.16
CA GLY A 155 -10.06 12.36 4.37
C GLY A 155 -9.80 13.13 5.66
N LEU A 156 -9.29 14.36 5.56
CA LEU A 156 -8.98 15.25 6.68
C LEU A 156 -9.93 16.46 6.78
N CYS A 157 -10.77 16.69 5.75
CA CYS A 157 -11.67 17.83 5.65
C CYS A 157 -13.13 17.38 5.79
N ASN A 158 -14.00 18.21 6.38
CA ASN A 158 -15.44 17.93 6.43
C ASN A 158 -16.15 18.23 5.09
N GLU A 159 -15.61 17.67 4.01
CA GLU A 159 -16.17 17.73 2.67
C GLU A 159 -16.07 16.33 2.06
N SER A 160 -17.11 15.87 1.37
CA SER A 160 -17.07 14.57 0.69
C SER A 160 -16.56 14.72 -0.74
N ILE A 161 -15.64 13.83 -1.13
CA ILE A 161 -15.16 13.72 -2.50
C ILE A 161 -16.29 13.39 -3.50
N CYS A 162 -17.38 12.78 -3.00
CA CYS A 162 -18.54 12.41 -3.82
C CYS A 162 -19.32 13.61 -4.36
N TYR A 163 -19.18 14.80 -3.77
CA TYR A 163 -19.84 16.01 -4.28
C TYR A 163 -19.06 16.72 -5.40
N GLY A 164 -17.83 16.29 -5.69
CA GLY A 164 -16.94 16.99 -6.64
C GLY A 164 -16.24 16.11 -7.68
N TYR A 165 -16.26 14.78 -7.52
CA TYR A 165 -15.50 13.85 -8.38
C TYR A 165 -16.34 12.64 -8.84
N ASP A 166 -15.97 12.07 -10.00
CA ASP A 166 -16.67 10.98 -10.70
C ASP A 166 -16.53 9.61 -9.98
N ILE A 167 -17.51 8.71 -10.18
CA ILE A 167 -17.53 7.29 -9.78
C ILE A 167 -16.23 6.55 -10.11
N LYS A 168 -15.56 6.91 -11.21
CA LYS A 168 -14.24 6.33 -11.56
C LYS A 168 -13.23 6.44 -10.42
N TYR A 169 -13.30 7.53 -9.65
CA TYR A 169 -12.44 7.77 -8.49
C TYR A 169 -12.68 6.74 -7.37
N ILE A 170 -13.94 6.34 -7.18
CA ILE A 170 -14.33 5.34 -6.17
C ILE A 170 -13.84 3.95 -6.57
N VAL A 171 -13.95 3.59 -7.85
CA VAL A 171 -13.45 2.30 -8.37
C VAL A 171 -11.93 2.19 -8.16
N ASP A 172 -11.22 3.31 -8.28
CA ASP A 172 -9.79 3.35 -8.09
C ASP A 172 -9.35 3.15 -6.63
N PHE A 173 -10.19 3.49 -5.63
CA PHE A 173 -9.87 3.21 -4.22
C PHE A 173 -9.67 1.72 -3.95
N LYS A 174 -10.52 0.88 -4.57
CA LYS A 174 -10.42 -0.57 -4.42
C LYS A 174 -9.07 -1.10 -4.91
N LEU A 175 -8.42 -0.39 -5.83
CA LEU A 175 -7.11 -0.78 -6.36
C LEU A 175 -5.96 -0.52 -5.37
N TYR A 176 -6.11 0.37 -4.38
CA TYR A 176 -5.06 0.63 -3.39
C TYR A 176 -4.81 -0.56 -2.47
N ASN A 177 -5.86 -1.26 -2.06
CA ASN A 177 -5.71 -2.48 -1.26
C ASN A 177 -5.05 -3.61 -2.07
N GLY A 178 -5.39 -3.76 -3.35
CA GLY A 178 -4.70 -4.71 -4.23
C GLY A 178 -3.23 -4.35 -4.42
N LEU A 179 -2.91 -3.06 -4.57
CA LEU A 179 -1.51 -2.61 -4.69
C LEU A 179 -0.72 -2.91 -3.41
N LEU A 180 -1.32 -2.61 -2.25
CA LEU A 180 -0.74 -2.91 -0.94
C LEU A 180 -0.44 -4.40 -0.79
N GLU A 181 -1.40 -5.26 -1.12
CA GLU A 181 -1.25 -6.71 -1.05
C GLU A 181 -0.18 -7.23 -2.03
N ALA A 182 -0.15 -6.71 -3.26
CA ALA A 182 0.88 -7.07 -4.23
C ALA A 182 2.29 -6.68 -3.73
N CYS A 183 2.43 -5.47 -3.18
CA CYS A 183 3.68 -5.04 -2.56
C CYS A 183 4.07 -5.91 -1.36
N TYR A 184 3.09 -6.33 -0.54
CA TYR A 184 3.33 -7.22 0.58
C TYR A 184 3.82 -8.60 0.13
N LEU A 185 3.20 -9.20 -0.88
CA LEU A 185 3.64 -10.50 -1.42
C LEU A 185 5.05 -10.42 -2.04
N ILE A 186 5.37 -9.29 -2.69
CA ILE A 186 6.74 -9.07 -3.20
C ILE A 186 7.72 -8.92 -2.04
N TYR A 187 7.31 -8.24 -0.97
CA TYR A 187 8.10 -8.12 0.24
C TYR A 187 8.39 -9.48 0.87
N THR A 188 7.36 -10.29 1.13
CA THR A 188 7.50 -11.61 1.77
C THR A 188 8.39 -12.56 0.97
N ARG A 189 8.35 -12.48 -0.36
CA ARG A 189 9.10 -13.39 -1.24
C ARG A 189 10.53 -12.95 -1.53
N HIS A 190 10.82 -11.65 -1.56
CA HIS A 190 12.08 -11.14 -2.10
C HIS A 190 12.87 -10.21 -1.18
N PHE A 191 12.25 -9.67 -0.12
CA PHE A 191 12.77 -8.52 0.62
C PHE A 191 12.59 -8.64 2.14
N THR A 192 12.51 -9.87 2.68
CA THR A 192 12.33 -10.11 4.12
C THR A 192 13.59 -9.92 4.96
N SER A 193 14.77 -9.97 4.34
CA SER A 193 16.06 -9.75 5.00
C SER A 193 16.26 -8.29 5.41
N ASP A 194 17.05 -8.03 6.46
CA ASP A 194 17.31 -6.64 6.86
C ASP A 194 18.18 -5.94 5.80
N PRO A 195 17.71 -4.85 5.17
CA PRO A 195 18.47 -4.13 4.14
C PRO A 195 19.73 -3.45 4.66
N ASN A 196 19.90 -3.33 5.99
CA ASN A 196 21.06 -2.72 6.65
C ASN A 196 21.95 -3.74 7.36
N ALA A 197 21.66 -5.05 7.28
CA ALA A 197 22.54 -6.06 7.85
C ALA A 197 23.92 -5.96 7.18
N PRO A 198 25.03 -5.86 7.95
CA PRO A 198 26.37 -5.97 7.39
C PRO A 198 26.49 -7.35 6.74
N GLY A 199 26.93 -7.35 5.48
CA GLY A 199 26.75 -8.45 4.54
C GLY A 199 27.17 -9.83 5.06
N LEU A 200 26.44 -10.84 4.57
CA LEU A 200 26.98 -12.18 4.31
C LEU A 200 28.15 -12.09 3.33
#